data_AF-A0A6N6PIW1-F1
#
_entry.id   AF-A0A6N6PIW1-F1
#
_cell.length_a   1.000
_cell.length_b   1.000
_cell.length_c   1.000
_cell.angle_alpha   90.00
_cell.angle_beta   90.00
_cell.angle_gamma   90.00
#
_symmetry.space_group_name_H-M   'P 1'
#
loop_
_entity.id
_entity.type
_entity.pdbx_description
1 polymer ?
#
loop_
_entity_poly.entity_id
_entity_poly.type
_entity_poly.pdbx_seq_one_letter_code
_entity_poly.pdbx_strand_id
1 'polypeptide(L)'
;MIQNLWAVFAELIRTPFQHMELIWGIVPLYLGLLLSEMTSSKASYRTAIQTGFSFLWAGAQWIYPYDKFHGITDVKLNSMSPINLAVTSLVLVFGLMALVSGLMKRFPRYGRFLGYTRFSNYFMIAIFPMQSPIQAYQLSWTWDRLAAIGLFAVPIWLALHYGLMPMRNQK
;
A
#
# COMPACT_ATOMS: atom_id res chain seq x y z
N MET A 1 -11.86 26.54 -3.78
CA MET A 1 -12.94 25.65 -3.32
C MET A 1 -12.27 24.56 -2.49
N ILE A 2 -12.21 24.71 -1.16
CA ILE A 2 -11.72 23.62 -0.29
C ILE A 2 -12.86 22.60 -0.28
N GLN A 3 -12.77 21.59 -1.14
CA GLN A 3 -13.67 20.44 -1.06
C GLN A 3 -13.56 19.87 0.36
N ASN A 4 -14.65 19.34 0.89
CA ASN A 4 -14.69 18.79 2.24
C ASN A 4 -13.68 17.62 2.33
N LEU A 5 -12.44 17.90 2.74
CA LEU A 5 -11.31 16.95 2.70
C LEU A 5 -11.61 15.69 3.50
N TRP A 6 -12.46 15.81 4.52
CA TRP A 6 -12.97 14.68 5.27
C TRP A 6 -13.85 13.76 4.40
N ALA A 7 -14.74 14.32 3.58
CA ALA A 7 -15.56 13.53 2.66
C ALA A 7 -14.68 12.83 1.61
N VAL A 8 -13.65 13.52 1.09
CA VAL A 8 -12.65 12.93 0.17
C VAL A 8 -11.88 11.79 0.84
N PHE A 9 -11.46 11.96 2.09
CA PHE A 9 -10.78 10.92 2.84
C PHE A 9 -11.69 9.71 3.13
N ALA A 10 -12.94 9.97 3.53
CA ALA A 10 -13.92 8.93 3.78
C ALA A 10 -14.26 8.15 2.50
N GLU A 11 -14.31 8.82 1.35
CA GLU A 11 -14.47 8.20 0.03
C GLU A 11 -13.30 7.24 -0.24
N LEU A 12 -12.06 7.71 -0.10
CA LEU A 12 -10.85 6.89 -0.31
C LEU A 12 -10.85 5.61 0.54
N ILE A 13 -11.28 5.69 1.80
CA ILE A 13 -11.35 4.52 2.68
C ILE A 13 -12.48 3.57 2.29
N ARG A 14 -13.63 4.09 1.84
CA ARG A 14 -14.83 3.27 1.57
C ARG A 14 -14.77 2.56 0.22
N THR A 15 -14.24 3.20 -0.81
CA THR A 15 -14.25 2.66 -2.19
C THR A 15 -13.70 1.22 -2.31
N PRO A 16 -12.59 0.84 -1.66
CA PRO A 16 -12.09 -0.55 -1.73
C PRO A 16 -13.05 -1.59 -1.16
N PHE A 17 -13.91 -1.22 -0.21
CA PHE A 17 -14.89 -2.13 0.41
C PHE A 17 -16.23 -2.14 -0.32
N GLN A 18 -16.47 -1.17 -1.20
CA GLN A 18 -17.67 -1.10 -2.04
C GLN A 18 -17.57 -1.97 -3.29
N HIS A 19 -16.36 -2.40 -3.66
CA HIS A 19 -16.12 -3.18 -4.88
C HIS A 19 -15.37 -4.47 -4.56
N MET A 20 -16.05 -5.59 -4.80
CA MET A 20 -15.53 -6.94 -4.50
C MET A 20 -14.17 -7.23 -5.16
N GLU A 21 -13.90 -6.65 -6.32
CA GLU A 21 -12.62 -6.77 -7.02
C GLU A 21 -11.45 -6.10 -6.28
N LEU A 22 -11.72 -5.01 -5.55
CA LEU A 22 -10.71 -4.27 -4.79
C LEU A 22 -10.47 -4.87 -3.40
N ILE A 23 -11.47 -5.55 -2.84
CA ILE A 23 -11.37 -6.22 -1.54
C ILE A 23 -10.18 -7.20 -1.52
N TRP A 24 -10.01 -7.98 -2.58
CA TRP A 24 -8.94 -8.97 -2.66
C TRP A 24 -7.54 -8.36 -2.67
N GLY A 25 -7.38 -7.15 -3.21
CA GLY A 25 -6.09 -6.44 -3.17
C GLY A 25 -5.82 -5.74 -1.84
N ILE A 26 -6.86 -5.19 -1.19
CA ILE A 26 -6.67 -4.42 0.03
C ILE A 26 -6.58 -5.28 1.30
N VAL A 27 -7.23 -6.45 1.33
CA VAL A 27 -7.22 -7.35 2.50
C VAL A 27 -5.80 -7.77 2.91
N PRO A 28 -4.91 -8.21 2.01
CA PRO A 28 -3.53 -8.53 2.39
C PRO A 28 -2.70 -7.34 2.86
N LEU A 29 -3.08 -6.11 2.52
CA LEU A 29 -2.45 -4.89 3.04
C LEU A 29 -2.88 -4.62 4.48
N TYR A 30 -4.18 -4.76 4.80
CA TYR A 30 -4.68 -4.64 6.18
C TYR A 30 -4.19 -5.77 7.09
N LEU A 31 -4.13 -7.01 6.59
CA LEU A 31 -3.52 -8.12 7.33
C LEU A 31 -2.01 -7.90 7.50
N GLY A 32 -1.36 -7.40 6.45
CA GLY A 32 -0.02 -6.81 6.44
C GLY A 32 0.25 -5.94 7.66
N LEU A 33 -0.57 -4.91 7.78
CA LEU A 33 -0.57 -3.92 8.84
C LEU A 33 -0.80 -4.55 10.23
N LEU A 34 -1.87 -5.30 10.40
CA LEU A 34 -2.28 -5.86 11.69
C LEU A 34 -1.20 -6.79 12.27
N LEU A 35 -0.67 -7.70 11.44
CA LEU A 35 0.44 -8.56 11.85
C LEU A 35 1.71 -7.75 12.11
N SER A 36 1.99 -6.70 11.35
CA SER A 36 3.15 -5.83 11.60
C SER A 36 3.05 -5.07 12.92
N GLU A 37 1.84 -4.70 13.36
CA GLU A 37 1.60 -4.10 14.68
C GLU A 37 1.66 -5.12 15.83
N MET A 38 1.29 -6.39 15.58
CA MET A 38 1.41 -7.47 16.57
C MET A 38 2.84 -8.00 16.72
N THR A 39 3.73 -7.72 15.76
CA THR A 39 5.13 -8.16 15.78
C THR A 39 6.07 -7.10 16.36
N SER A 40 7.18 -7.53 16.97
CA SER A 40 8.15 -6.63 17.62
C SER A 40 8.65 -5.55 16.67
N SER A 41 8.88 -4.34 17.19
CA SER A 41 9.37 -3.18 16.42
C SER A 41 10.78 -3.31 15.83
N LYS A 42 11.47 -4.41 16.11
CA LYS A 42 12.80 -4.70 15.56
C LYS A 42 12.62 -5.23 14.14
N ALA A 43 13.46 -4.74 13.21
CA ALA A 43 13.51 -5.25 11.85
C ALA A 43 13.71 -6.77 11.87
N SER A 44 12.71 -7.50 11.36
CA SER A 44 12.69 -8.97 11.31
C SER A 44 12.54 -9.44 9.88
N TYR A 45 13.23 -10.53 9.54
CA TYR A 45 13.11 -11.18 8.24
C TYR A 45 11.68 -11.60 7.94
N ARG A 46 10.93 -12.03 8.97
CA ARG A 46 9.51 -12.41 8.82
C ARG A 46 8.64 -11.23 8.40
N THR A 47 8.88 -10.05 9.00
CA THR A 47 8.19 -8.81 8.68
C THR A 47 8.54 -8.30 7.28
N ALA A 48 9.80 -8.50 6.85
CA ALA A 48 10.23 -8.17 5.49
C ALA A 48 9.57 -9.07 4.42
N ILE A 49 9.49 -10.39 4.66
CA ILE A 49 8.76 -11.32 3.77
C ILE A 49 7.30 -10.92 3.64
N GLN A 50 6.65 -10.66 4.78
CA GLN A 50 5.24 -10.30 4.81
C GLN A 50 4.96 -9.01 4.04
N THR A 51 5.81 -8.01 4.22
CA THR A 51 5.67 -6.72 3.52
C THR A 51 5.97 -6.86 2.04
N GLY A 52 7.00 -7.64 1.70
CA GLY A 52 7.30 -7.97 0.31
C GLY A 52 6.13 -8.66 -0.38
N PHE A 53 5.50 -9.62 0.28
CA PHE A 53 4.29 -10.28 -0.22
C PHE A 53 3.13 -9.28 -0.39
N SER A 54 2.83 -8.47 0.63
CA SER A 54 1.75 -7.47 0.56
C SER A 54 1.96 -6.46 -0.58
N PHE A 55 3.20 -6.02 -0.81
CA PHE A 55 3.54 -5.08 -1.88
C PHE A 55 3.44 -5.73 -3.27
N LEU A 56 3.99 -6.93 -3.43
CA LEU A 56 3.88 -7.67 -4.68
C LEU A 56 2.43 -8.00 -5.01
N TRP A 57 1.63 -8.36 -4.00
CA TRP A 57 0.20 -8.63 -4.15
C TRP A 57 -0.57 -7.39 -4.60
N ALA A 58 -0.34 -6.25 -3.95
CA ALA A 58 -0.98 -4.99 -4.33
C ALA A 58 -0.59 -4.57 -5.75
N GLY A 59 0.70 -4.64 -6.10
CA GLY A 59 1.18 -4.34 -7.45
C GLY A 59 0.60 -5.29 -8.51
N ALA A 60 0.50 -6.59 -8.21
CA ALA A 60 -0.14 -7.56 -9.09
C ALA A 60 -1.63 -7.26 -9.31
N GLN A 61 -2.35 -6.85 -8.26
CA GLN A 61 -3.75 -6.47 -8.35
C GLN A 61 -3.97 -5.17 -9.14
N TRP A 62 -3.01 -4.24 -9.12
CA TRP A 62 -3.07 -3.06 -9.98
C TRP A 62 -2.85 -3.39 -11.46
N ILE A 63 -2.06 -4.42 -11.76
CA ILE A 63 -1.79 -4.87 -13.14
C ILE A 63 -2.90 -5.78 -13.66
N TYR A 64 -3.50 -6.62 -12.79
CA TYR A 64 -4.43 -7.67 -13.18
C TYR A 64 -5.62 -7.22 -14.06
N PRO A 65 -6.29 -6.09 -13.79
CA PRO A 65 -7.37 -5.62 -14.66
C PRO A 65 -6.90 -5.19 -16.05
N TYR A 66 -5.66 -4.73 -16.22
CA TYR A 66 -5.14 -4.36 -17.54
C TYR A 66 -4.89 -5.57 -18.44
N ASP A 67 -4.64 -6.73 -17.85
CA ASP A 67 -4.45 -8.00 -18.54
C ASP A 67 -5.80 -8.66 -18.89
N LYS A 68 -6.74 -8.69 -17.93
CA LYS A 68 -7.98 -9.47 -18.07
C LYS A 68 -9.13 -8.75 -18.79
N PHE A 69 -9.21 -7.43 -18.74
CA PHE A 69 -10.33 -6.69 -19.37
C PHE A 69 -10.20 -6.52 -20.89
N HIS A 70 -9.08 -6.91 -21.51
CA HIS A 70 -8.86 -6.67 -22.95
C HIS A 70 -8.70 -7.91 -23.83
N GLY A 71 -8.79 -9.14 -23.30
CA GLY A 71 -8.89 -10.37 -24.11
C GLY A 71 -7.76 -10.58 -25.13
N ILE A 72 -6.64 -9.89 -24.99
CA ILE A 72 -5.50 -9.91 -25.90
C ILE A 72 -4.24 -9.98 -25.04
N THR A 73 -3.34 -10.90 -25.41
CA THR A 73 -2.00 -11.18 -24.88
C THR A 73 -1.00 -10.02 -24.98
N ASP A 74 -1.48 -8.78 -25.09
CA ASP A 74 -0.65 -7.58 -25.07
C ASP A 74 -0.97 -6.80 -23.80
N VAL A 75 -0.06 -6.86 -22.83
CA VAL A 75 -0.10 -6.01 -21.64
C VAL A 75 0.01 -4.56 -22.12
N LYS A 76 -1.12 -3.89 -22.35
CA LYS A 76 -1.18 -2.46 -22.71
C LYS A 76 -0.90 -1.62 -21.47
N LEU A 77 0.33 -1.71 -20.96
CA LEU A 77 0.90 -0.82 -19.94
C LEU A 77 0.81 0.64 -20.35
N ASN A 78 0.77 0.92 -21.67
CA ASN A 78 0.54 2.25 -22.22
C ASN A 78 -0.84 2.84 -21.87
N SER A 79 -1.79 2.03 -21.42
CA SER A 79 -3.11 2.50 -20.96
C SER A 79 -3.10 2.95 -19.49
N MET A 80 -2.07 2.60 -18.73
CA MET A 80 -1.88 3.14 -17.38
C MET A 80 -1.43 4.60 -17.48
N SER A 81 -1.97 5.45 -16.59
CA SER A 81 -1.38 6.77 -16.36
C SER A 81 0.11 6.60 -16.02
N PRO A 82 1.02 7.44 -16.55
CA PRO A 82 2.45 7.36 -16.27
C PRO A 82 2.77 7.35 -14.76
N ILE A 83 1.97 8.06 -13.97
CA ILE A 83 2.08 8.11 -12.51
C ILE A 83 1.75 6.73 -11.90
N ASN A 84 0.70 6.08 -12.37
CA ASN A 84 0.30 4.76 -11.87
C ASN A 84 1.33 3.69 -12.25
N LEU A 85 1.88 3.75 -13.46
CA LEU A 85 2.94 2.85 -13.88
C LEU A 85 4.18 3.03 -13.01
N ALA A 86 4.62 4.27 -12.78
CA ALA A 86 5.77 4.57 -11.93
C ALA A 86 5.56 4.06 -10.49
N VAL A 87 4.40 4.34 -9.89
CA VAL A 87 4.05 3.88 -8.53
C VAL A 87 3.99 2.36 -8.46
N THR A 88 3.36 1.70 -9.43
CA THR A 88 3.27 0.24 -9.51
C THR A 88 4.65 -0.40 -9.64
N SER A 89 5.51 0.12 -10.52
CA SER A 89 6.89 -0.37 -10.67
C SER A 89 7.70 -0.19 -9.40
N LEU A 90 7.59 0.96 -8.72
CA LEU A 90 8.27 1.18 -7.44
C LEU A 90 7.80 0.19 -6.37
N VAL A 91 6.49 -0.01 -6.24
CA VAL A 91 5.92 -0.95 -5.27
C VAL A 91 6.38 -2.38 -5.54
N LEU A 92 6.42 -2.81 -6.81
CA LEU A 92 6.93 -4.13 -7.17
C LEU A 92 8.42 -4.28 -6.87
N VAL A 93 9.25 -3.29 -7.21
CA VAL A 93 10.69 -3.31 -6.94
C VAL A 93 10.94 -3.36 -5.42
N PHE A 94 10.27 -2.51 -4.64
CA PHE A 94 10.41 -2.52 -3.18
C PHE A 94 9.86 -3.80 -2.56
N GLY A 95 8.75 -4.33 -3.07
CA GLY A 95 8.17 -5.60 -2.65
C GLY A 95 9.12 -6.77 -2.89
N LEU A 96 9.72 -6.84 -4.08
CA LEU A 96 10.71 -7.86 -4.43
C LEU A 96 11.97 -7.73 -3.57
N MET A 97 12.49 -6.51 -3.38
CA MET A 97 13.66 -6.27 -2.53
C MET A 97 13.38 -6.68 -1.07
N ALA A 98 12.20 -6.38 -0.53
CA ALA A 98 11.80 -6.78 0.82
C ALA A 98 11.68 -8.30 0.96
N LEU A 99 11.05 -8.95 -0.02
CA LEU A 99 10.87 -10.41 -0.05
C LEU A 99 12.22 -11.13 -0.16
N VAL A 100 13.07 -10.72 -1.09
CA VAL A 100 14.43 -11.27 -1.29
C VAL A 100 15.28 -11.05 -0.04
N SER A 101 15.27 -9.87 0.57
CA SER A 101 16.01 -9.58 1.80
C SER A 101 15.55 -10.47 2.97
N GLY A 102 14.24 -10.73 3.06
CA GLY A 102 13.64 -11.61 4.05
C GLY A 102 14.01 -13.09 3.83
N LEU A 103 13.95 -13.57 2.60
CA LEU A 103 14.29 -14.96 2.23
C LEU A 103 15.78 -15.24 2.36
N MET A 104 16.63 -14.33 1.87
CA MET A 104 18.09 -14.47 1.94
C MET A 104 18.64 -14.27 3.36
N LYS A 105 17.79 -13.91 4.34
CA LYS A 105 18.19 -13.53 5.70
C LYS A 105 19.34 -12.52 5.73
N ARG A 106 19.39 -11.63 4.73
CA ARG A 106 20.45 -10.64 4.54
C ARG A 106 19.83 -9.32 4.15
N PHE A 107 19.93 -8.34 5.03
CA PHE A 107 19.55 -6.97 4.68
C PHE A 107 20.66 -6.32 3.85
N PRO A 108 20.37 -5.72 2.69
CA PRO A 108 21.34 -4.90 1.98
C PRO A 108 21.73 -3.68 2.86
N ARG A 109 22.92 -3.10 2.63
CA ARG A 109 23.58 -2.11 3.51
C ARG A 109 22.69 -0.90 3.88
N TYR A 110 21.74 -0.54 3.03
CA TYR A 110 20.73 0.53 3.24
C TYR A 110 19.28 0.02 3.35
N GLY A 111 19.04 -1.30 3.28
CA GLY A 111 17.71 -1.92 3.26
C GLY A 111 17.11 -2.26 4.61
N ARG A 112 17.72 -1.84 5.73
CA ARG A 112 17.15 -2.05 7.08
C ARG A 112 15.77 -1.42 7.23
N PHE A 113 15.49 -0.34 6.49
CA PHE A 113 14.17 0.30 6.42
C PHE A 113 13.06 -0.65 5.92
N LEU A 114 13.39 -1.62 5.06
CA LEU A 114 12.44 -2.64 4.58
C LEU A 114 12.00 -3.62 5.67
N GLY A 115 12.62 -3.57 6.86
CA GLY A 115 12.16 -4.28 8.06
C GLY A 115 11.29 -3.42 8.99
N TYR A 116 11.14 -2.11 8.73
CA TYR A 116 10.32 -1.17 9.49
C TYR A 116 9.05 -0.82 8.71
N THR A 117 8.17 -1.81 8.55
CA THR A 117 7.21 -1.83 7.44
C THR A 117 5.83 -1.28 7.76
N ARG A 118 5.67 -0.71 8.96
CA ARG A 118 4.39 -0.15 9.41
C ARG A 118 3.97 1.02 8.53
N PHE A 119 4.85 2.01 8.36
CA PHE A 119 4.60 3.15 7.48
C PHE A 119 4.28 2.70 6.04
N SER A 120 5.03 1.74 5.53
CA SER A 120 4.85 1.17 4.19
C SER A 120 3.44 0.60 3.97
N ASN A 121 2.90 -0.17 4.92
CA ASN A 121 1.55 -0.72 4.82
C ASN A 121 0.47 0.38 4.95
N TYR A 122 0.62 1.34 5.86
CA TYR A 122 -0.30 2.48 5.98
C TYR A 122 -0.33 3.32 4.69
N PHE A 123 0.86 3.64 4.17
CA PHE A 123 1.00 4.41 2.94
C PHE A 123 0.37 3.66 1.76
N MET A 124 0.61 2.36 1.65
CA MET A 124 0.01 1.51 0.62
C MET A 124 -1.51 1.49 0.68
N ILE A 125 -2.10 1.35 1.86
CA ILE A 125 -3.56 1.39 2.03
C ILE A 125 -4.12 2.74 1.57
N ALA A 126 -3.43 3.85 1.89
CA ALA A 126 -3.87 5.19 1.53
C ALA A 126 -3.85 5.43 0.00
N ILE A 127 -2.82 4.94 -0.70
CA ILE A 127 -2.68 5.12 -2.16
C ILE A 127 -3.42 4.07 -2.99
N PHE A 128 -3.77 2.92 -2.39
CA PHE A 128 -4.45 1.80 -3.06
C PHE A 128 -5.69 2.21 -3.88
N PRO A 129 -6.65 2.97 -3.34
CA PRO A 129 -7.83 3.40 -4.11
C PRO A 129 -7.49 4.29 -5.31
N MET A 130 -6.39 5.05 -5.26
CA MET A 130 -5.97 5.94 -6.36
C MET A 130 -5.26 5.21 -7.50
N GLN A 131 -4.74 4.01 -7.21
CA GLN A 131 -4.08 3.13 -8.18
C GLN A 131 -5.06 2.17 -8.87
N SER A 132 -6.31 2.10 -8.41
CA SER A 132 -7.33 1.24 -8.99
C SER A 132 -7.58 1.58 -10.47
N PRO A 133 -7.44 0.60 -11.38
CA PRO A 133 -7.63 0.82 -12.81
C PRO A 133 -9.08 0.72 -13.28
N ILE A 134 -10.01 0.40 -12.37
CA ILE A 134 -11.42 0.25 -12.68
C ILE A 134 -11.99 1.64 -13.02
N GLN A 135 -12.20 1.90 -14.30
CA GLN A 135 -12.69 3.19 -14.84
C GLN A 135 -14.00 3.67 -14.20
N ALA A 136 -14.85 2.75 -13.72
CA ALA A 136 -16.09 3.09 -13.03
C ALA A 136 -15.88 3.83 -11.69
N TYR A 137 -14.70 3.71 -11.08
CA TYR A 137 -14.38 4.27 -9.76
C TYR A 137 -12.96 4.85 -9.71
N GLN A 138 -12.48 5.36 -10.86
CA GLN A 138 -11.13 5.90 -10.99
C GLN A 138 -10.99 7.16 -10.13
N LEU A 139 -10.42 6.98 -8.94
CA LEU A 139 -10.01 8.08 -8.08
C LEU A 139 -8.66 8.61 -8.58
N SER A 140 -8.69 9.38 -9.68
CA SER A 140 -7.52 10.08 -10.25
C SER A 140 -6.64 10.77 -9.20
N TRP A 141 -5.35 10.86 -9.48
CA TRP A 141 -4.41 11.63 -8.69
C TRP A 141 -4.77 13.12 -8.74
N THR A 142 -5.31 13.65 -7.64
CA THR A 142 -5.62 15.08 -7.47
C THR A 142 -4.92 15.62 -6.24
N TRP A 143 -4.60 16.91 -6.26
CA TRP A 143 -3.99 17.60 -5.12
C TRP A 143 -4.86 17.55 -3.87
N ASP A 144 -6.19 17.60 -4.01
CA ASP A 144 -7.13 17.50 -2.88
C ASP A 144 -7.06 16.13 -2.19
N ARG A 145 -6.91 15.06 -2.96
CA ARG A 145 -6.77 13.69 -2.45
C ARG A 145 -5.42 13.46 -1.77
N LEU A 146 -4.35 14.05 -2.33
CA LEU A 146 -3.04 14.05 -1.69
C LEU A 146 -3.04 14.85 -0.38
N ALA A 147 -3.70 16.01 -0.38
CA ALA A 147 -3.89 16.81 0.82
C ALA A 147 -4.72 16.06 1.87
N ALA A 148 -5.76 15.34 1.48
CA ALA A 148 -6.56 14.51 2.38
C ALA A 148 -5.75 13.37 3.00
N ILE A 149 -4.92 12.66 2.21
CA ILE A 149 -3.98 11.66 2.77
C ILE A 149 -3.01 12.33 3.75
N GLY A 150 -2.39 13.44 3.35
CA GLY A 150 -1.42 14.16 4.20
C GLY A 150 -2.04 14.63 5.52
N LEU A 151 -3.26 15.15 5.47
CA LEU A 151 -3.97 15.73 6.61
C LEU A 151 -4.55 14.67 7.56
N PHE A 152 -5.01 13.53 7.05
CA PHE A 152 -5.70 12.52 7.86
C PHE A 152 -4.89 11.22 8.04
N ALA A 153 -4.28 10.68 6.99
CA ALA A 153 -3.53 9.42 7.10
C ALA A 153 -2.23 9.59 7.89
N VAL A 154 -1.52 10.71 7.73
CA VAL A 154 -0.25 10.94 8.44
C VAL A 154 -0.48 11.13 9.95
N PRO A 155 -1.45 11.94 10.43
CA PRO A 155 -1.73 12.03 11.86
C PRO A 155 -2.26 10.74 12.47
N ILE A 156 -3.09 9.97 11.74
CA ILE A 156 -3.55 8.64 12.21
C ILE A 156 -2.34 7.69 12.35
N TRP A 157 -1.43 7.71 11.38
CA TRP A 157 -0.18 6.94 11.48
C TRP A 157 0.66 7.38 12.67
N LEU A 158 0.85 8.70 12.90
CA LEU A 158 1.58 9.22 14.05
C LEU A 158 0.91 8.78 15.37
N ALA A 159 -0.42 8.89 15.46
CA ALA A 159 -1.19 8.48 16.63
C ALA A 159 -1.04 6.98 16.90
N LEU A 160 -1.03 6.13 15.88
CA LEU A 160 -0.81 4.69 16.03
C LEU A 160 0.65 4.39 16.37
N HIS A 161 1.60 5.08 15.73
CA HIS A 161 3.03 4.91 15.98
C HIS A 161 3.41 5.27 17.42
N TYR A 162 2.97 6.43 17.91
CA TYR A 162 3.27 6.93 19.25
C TYR A 162 2.32 6.38 20.31
N GLY A 163 1.02 6.22 20.01
CA GLY A 163 0.01 5.71 20.94
C GLY A 163 0.19 4.23 21.27
N LEU A 164 0.80 3.44 20.39
CA LEU A 164 1.14 2.05 20.66
C LEU A 164 2.56 1.86 21.21
N MET A 165 3.37 2.93 21.38
CA MET A 165 4.67 2.84 22.07
C MET A 165 4.58 2.39 23.55
N PRO A 166 3.61 2.85 24.38
CA PRO A 166 3.58 2.52 25.81
C PRO A 166 3.33 1.03 26.08
N MET A 167 2.45 0.39 25.30
CA MET A 167 2.20 -1.06 25.38
C MET A 167 3.38 -1.92 24.86
N ARG A 168 4.39 -1.28 24.27
CA ARG A 168 5.49 -1.94 23.54
C ARG A 168 6.77 -2.07 24.36
N ASN A 169 6.93 -1.28 25.42
CA ASN A 169 8.14 -1.26 26.25
C ASN A 169 8.06 -2.22 27.46
N GLN A 170 7.02 -3.06 27.54
CA GLN A 170 6.87 -4.05 28.61
C GLN A 170 7.35 -5.47 28.22
N LYS A 171 8.29 -5.60 27.27
CA LYS A 171 8.96 -6.88 26.98
C LYS A 171 10.47 -6.72 26.91
#